data_AF-A0A9E2LTG1-F1
#
_entry.id   AF-A0A9E2LTG1-F1
#
_cell.length_a   1.000
_cell.length_b   1.000
_cell.length_c   1.000
_cell.angle_alpha   90.00
_cell.angle_beta   90.00
_cell.angle_gamma   90.00
#
_symmetry.space_group_name_H-M   'P 1'
#
loop_
_entity.id
_entity.type
_entity.pdbx_description
1 polymer ?
#
loop_
_entity_poly.entity_id
_entity_poly.type
_entity_poly.pdbx_seq_one_letter_code
_entity_poly.pdbx_strand_id
1 'polypeptide(L)'
;MDDIQPPLDEDTLAALAERIETLPAEHVDWVVQLFLECRRAREAEAGFLAAGCQEQSSADATQIVLDTADWLHTLWEVGYMGSEALPAPPRTDFPQINVEDIVKSALFARIRRGKRPLPFPPPTRHGVPWHEAVESDEAFDVRAEATRDNRAIIEGCAEWQVIDSVAGTLVVQHRGKGPLYRLMLDGNGNGTLQRQPASLTRRIFRQERANIVAWLLEWPKDDGGITQVPLRAANWERAENEAQRWVALRHPDLYGQIRYERSEA
;
A
#
# COMPACT_ATOMS: atom_id res chain seq x y z
N MET A 1 6.77 22.61 45.40
CA MET A 1 5.73 21.58 45.53
C MET A 1 4.47 22.30 45.09
N ASP A 2 4.23 22.31 43.77
CA ASP A 2 3.11 23.05 43.19
C ASP A 2 1.83 22.32 43.57
N ASP A 3 1.08 22.93 44.48
CA ASP A 3 -0.22 22.46 44.90
C ASP A 3 -1.17 22.75 43.74
N ILE A 4 -1.35 21.77 42.85
CA ILE A 4 -2.27 21.87 41.72
C ILE A 4 -3.67 21.91 42.34
N GLN A 5 -4.18 23.12 42.54
CA GLN A 5 -5.54 23.29 43.04
C GLN A 5 -6.51 22.66 42.04
N PRO A 6 -7.51 21.91 42.53
CA PRO A 6 -8.53 21.32 41.67
C PRO A 6 -9.25 22.42 40.89
N PRO A 7 -9.68 22.14 39.64
CA PRO A 7 -10.43 23.10 38.87
C PRO A 7 -11.71 23.50 39.61
N LEU A 8 -12.08 24.77 39.55
CA LEU A 8 -13.29 25.29 40.17
C LEU A 8 -14.50 24.52 39.61
N ASP A 9 -15.33 23.95 40.47
CA ASP A 9 -16.57 23.29 40.07
C ASP A 9 -17.70 24.32 39.82
N GLU A 10 -18.83 23.84 39.30
CA GLU A 10 -19.96 24.70 38.94
C GLU A 10 -20.60 25.37 40.16
N ASP A 11 -20.63 24.66 41.29
CA ASP A 11 -21.13 25.17 42.57
C ASP A 11 -20.24 26.30 43.13
N THR A 12 -18.92 26.15 43.01
CA THR A 12 -17.96 27.18 43.41
C THR A 12 -18.06 28.42 42.52
N LEU A 13 -18.28 28.25 41.21
CA LEU A 13 -18.50 29.36 40.29
C LEU A 13 -19.81 30.10 40.59
N ALA A 14 -20.89 29.39 40.90
CA ALA A 14 -22.16 29.99 41.31
C ALA A 14 -22.01 30.82 42.59
N ALA A 15 -21.31 30.29 43.60
CA ALA A 15 -21.04 31.00 44.84
C ALA A 15 -20.16 32.25 44.64
N LEU A 16 -19.23 32.22 43.68
CA LEU A 16 -18.44 33.40 43.31
C LEU A 16 -19.29 34.48 42.62
N ALA A 17 -20.23 34.09 41.76
CA ALA A 17 -21.15 35.02 41.11
C ALA A 17 -21.99 35.80 42.14
N GLU A 18 -22.54 35.13 43.14
CA GLU A 18 -23.31 35.76 44.22
C GLU A 18 -22.45 36.73 45.05
N ARG A 19 -21.18 36.37 45.30
CA ARG A 19 -20.26 37.25 46.05
C ARG A 19 -19.90 38.52 45.29
N ILE A 20 -19.87 38.47 43.95
CA ILE A 20 -19.57 39.64 43.11
C ILE A 20 -20.64 40.72 43.27
N GLU A 21 -21.90 40.34 43.50
CA GLU A 21 -23.01 41.29 43.71
C GLU A 21 -22.85 42.12 45.00
N THR A 22 -22.05 41.64 45.95
CA THR A 22 -21.78 42.32 47.23
C THR A 22 -20.52 43.19 47.23
N LEU A 23 -19.81 43.27 46.09
CA LEU A 23 -18.57 44.04 46.00
C LEU A 23 -18.83 45.56 45.99
N PRO A 24 -17.88 46.37 46.49
CA PRO A 24 -17.91 47.82 46.33
C PRO A 24 -17.96 48.23 44.85
N ALA A 25 -18.68 49.32 44.55
CA ALA A 25 -18.90 49.79 43.17
C ALA A 25 -17.60 50.07 42.39
N GLU A 26 -16.49 50.35 43.07
CA GLU A 26 -15.16 50.55 42.47
C GLU A 26 -14.51 49.26 41.92
N HIS A 27 -15.02 48.08 42.29
CA HIS A 27 -14.44 46.79 41.92
C HIS A 27 -15.39 45.88 41.15
N VAL A 28 -16.70 46.09 41.26
CA VAL A 28 -17.72 45.26 40.60
C VAL A 28 -17.45 45.14 39.09
N ASP A 29 -17.22 46.24 38.39
CA ASP A 29 -17.14 46.23 36.92
C ASP A 29 -16.01 45.35 36.37
N TRP A 30 -14.79 45.47 36.91
CA TRP A 30 -13.66 44.69 36.39
C TRP A 30 -13.71 43.22 36.84
N VAL A 31 -14.24 42.95 38.04
CA VAL A 31 -14.38 41.58 38.55
C VAL A 31 -15.48 40.83 37.78
N VAL A 32 -16.59 41.49 37.44
CA VAL A 32 -17.64 40.93 36.57
C VAL A 32 -17.06 40.56 35.20
N GLN A 33 -16.29 41.45 34.58
CA GLN A 33 -15.67 41.18 33.27
C GLN A 33 -14.72 39.98 33.34
N LEU A 34 -13.84 39.93 34.35
CA LEU A 34 -12.93 38.80 34.53
C LEU A 34 -13.68 37.48 34.75
N PHE A 35 -14.74 37.50 35.56
CA PHE A 35 -15.56 36.33 35.84
C PHE A 35 -16.28 35.79 34.59
N LEU A 36 -16.79 36.70 33.74
CA LEU A 36 -17.40 36.32 32.46
C LEU A 36 -16.39 35.68 31.50
N GLU A 37 -15.16 36.19 31.44
CA GLU A 37 -14.10 35.57 30.63
C GLU A 37 -13.70 34.18 31.17
N CYS A 38 -13.64 33.99 32.49
CA CYS A 38 -13.41 32.68 33.09
C CYS A 38 -14.51 31.66 32.71
N ARG A 39 -15.78 32.09 32.72
CA ARG A 39 -16.90 31.24 32.30
C ARG A 39 -16.82 30.88 30.82
N ARG A 40 -16.52 31.86 29.96
CA ARG A 40 -16.36 31.63 28.52
C ARG A 40 -15.22 30.67 28.22
N ALA A 41 -14.08 30.82 28.92
CA ALA A 41 -12.94 29.91 28.78
C ALA A 41 -13.31 28.47 29.19
N ARG A 42 -14.09 28.30 30.26
CA ARG A 42 -14.54 26.99 30.73
C ARG A 42 -15.60 26.36 29.83
N GLU A 43 -16.50 27.15 29.25
CA GLU A 43 -17.44 26.67 28.23
C GLU A 43 -16.70 26.23 26.95
N ALA A 44 -15.63 26.95 26.58
CA ALA A 44 -14.76 26.55 25.47
C ALA A 44 -13.95 25.27 25.79
N GLU A 45 -13.44 25.13 27.02
CA GLU A 45 -12.75 23.92 27.48
C GLU A 45 -13.68 22.72 27.56
N ALA A 46 -14.89 22.89 28.12
CA ALA A 46 -15.93 21.86 28.13
C ALA A 46 -16.36 21.50 26.70
N GLY A 47 -16.46 22.48 25.80
CA GLY A 47 -16.69 22.28 24.38
C GLY A 47 -15.57 21.48 23.72
N PHE A 48 -14.31 21.74 24.09
CA PHE A 48 -13.13 21.02 23.59
C PHE A 48 -13.08 19.57 24.11
N LEU A 49 -13.41 19.35 25.39
CA LEU A 49 -13.47 18.02 26.02
C LEU A 49 -14.67 17.21 25.54
N ALA A 50 -15.83 17.85 25.32
CA ALA A 50 -17.04 17.23 24.77
C ALA A 50 -16.91 16.96 23.26
N ALA A 51 -16.17 17.81 22.53
CA ALA A 51 -15.68 17.53 21.19
C ALA A 51 -14.51 16.55 21.24
N GLY A 52 -14.71 15.39 21.89
CA GLY A 52 -13.81 14.26 22.02
C GLY A 52 -13.33 13.73 20.66
N CYS A 53 -12.48 14.50 20.00
CA CYS A 53 -11.71 14.14 18.84
C CYS A 53 -10.32 13.78 19.35
N GLN A 54 -10.00 12.51 19.60
CA GLN A 54 -8.58 12.12 19.53
C GLN A 54 -8.18 10.65 19.37
N GLU A 55 -9.03 9.64 19.50
CA GLU A 55 -8.58 8.25 19.21
C GLU A 55 -8.95 7.78 17.80
N GLN A 56 -10.21 7.89 17.38
CA GLN A 56 -10.63 7.48 16.02
C GLN A 56 -10.09 8.42 14.93
N SER A 57 -10.14 9.74 15.13
CA SER A 57 -9.62 10.71 14.16
C SER A 57 -8.09 10.69 14.03
N SER A 58 -7.35 10.40 15.11
CA SER A 58 -5.89 10.32 15.08
C SER A 58 -5.42 9.05 14.39
N ALA A 59 -6.05 7.90 14.68
CA ALA A 59 -5.74 6.63 14.01
C ALA A 59 -6.05 6.70 12.51
N ASP A 60 -7.20 7.25 12.13
CA ASP A 60 -7.59 7.42 10.73
C ASP A 60 -6.67 8.41 9.99
N ALA A 61 -6.34 9.54 10.60
CA ALA A 61 -5.38 10.49 10.03
C ALA A 61 -3.98 9.88 9.89
N THR A 62 -3.52 9.15 10.91
CA THR A 62 -2.24 8.43 10.89
C THR A 62 -2.21 7.42 9.74
N GLN A 63 -3.27 6.63 9.57
CA GLN A 63 -3.36 5.67 8.47
C GLN A 63 -3.37 6.36 7.11
N ILE A 64 -4.09 7.48 6.96
CA ILE A 64 -4.08 8.27 5.71
C ILE A 64 -2.67 8.79 5.40
N VAL A 65 -1.94 9.29 6.40
CA VAL A 65 -0.55 9.74 6.22
C VAL A 65 0.36 8.59 5.79
N LEU A 66 0.24 7.43 6.43
CA LEU A 66 1.03 6.24 6.08
C LEU A 66 0.70 5.73 4.67
N ASP A 67 -0.59 5.64 4.32
CA ASP A 67 -1.06 5.23 2.99
C ASP A 67 -0.54 6.18 1.90
N THR A 68 -0.55 7.49 2.20
CA THR A 68 -0.05 8.53 1.29
C THR A 68 1.46 8.42 1.13
N ALA A 69 2.21 8.18 2.22
CA ALA A 69 3.65 7.98 2.17
C ALA A 69 4.02 6.74 1.34
N ASP A 70 3.33 5.62 1.53
CA ASP A 70 3.54 4.38 0.75
C ASP A 70 3.21 4.57 -0.74
N TRP A 71 2.16 5.34 -1.03
CA TRP A 71 1.78 5.71 -2.39
C TRP A 71 2.85 6.56 -3.07
N LEU A 72 3.30 7.64 -2.43
CA LEU A 72 4.35 8.52 -2.94
C LEU A 72 5.69 7.79 -3.11
N HIS A 73 6.04 6.91 -2.17
CA HIS A 73 7.26 6.10 -2.25
C HIS A 73 7.19 5.14 -3.45
N THR A 74 6.05 4.49 -3.68
CA THR A 74 5.86 3.60 -4.83
C THR A 74 5.87 4.37 -6.13
N LEU A 75 5.26 5.56 -6.18
CA LEU A 75 5.32 6.44 -7.33
C LEU A 75 6.78 6.77 -7.69
N TRP A 76 7.59 7.15 -6.70
CA TRP A 76 9.00 7.47 -6.88
C TRP A 76 9.83 6.29 -7.38
N GLU A 77 9.64 5.12 -6.77
CA GLU A 77 10.47 3.93 -7.01
C GLU A 77 10.05 3.13 -8.25
N VAL A 78 8.75 3.13 -8.59
CA VAL A 78 8.16 2.25 -9.62
C VAL A 78 7.56 3.04 -10.78
N GLY A 79 7.23 4.32 -10.60
CA GLY A 79 6.80 5.20 -11.69
C GLY A 79 5.35 5.02 -12.14
N TYR A 80 4.47 4.52 -11.26
CA TYR A 80 3.09 4.19 -11.61
C TYR A 80 2.10 4.76 -10.58
N MET A 81 1.21 5.65 -11.04
CA MET A 81 0.14 6.26 -10.22
C MET A 81 -1.18 5.49 -10.28
N GLY A 82 -1.40 4.71 -11.33
CA GLY A 82 -2.66 4.02 -11.56
C GLY A 82 -3.82 4.91 -12.03
N SER A 83 -3.52 6.05 -12.65
CA SER A 83 -4.41 6.86 -13.49
C SER A 83 -3.91 6.84 -14.94
N GLU A 84 -4.73 7.28 -15.89
CA GLU A 84 -4.42 7.29 -17.34
C GLU A 84 -3.19 8.14 -17.73
N ALA A 85 -2.67 8.93 -16.78
CA ALA A 85 -1.57 9.87 -17.01
C ALA A 85 -0.22 9.28 -16.57
N LEU A 86 0.53 8.84 -17.60
CA LEU A 86 1.98 8.75 -17.69
C LEU A 86 2.70 7.76 -16.74
N PRO A 87 3.40 6.74 -17.27
CA PRO A 87 4.49 6.14 -16.51
C PRO A 87 5.60 7.18 -16.37
N ALA A 88 5.66 7.88 -15.24
CA ALA A 88 6.81 8.72 -14.92
C ALA A 88 8.03 7.81 -14.75
N PRO A 89 9.18 8.10 -15.39
CA PRO A 89 10.38 7.29 -15.17
C PRO A 89 10.76 7.31 -13.69
N PRO A 90 11.11 6.17 -13.07
CA PRO A 90 11.45 6.11 -11.66
C PRO A 90 12.60 7.05 -11.32
N ARG A 91 12.54 7.68 -10.14
CA ARG A 91 13.60 8.52 -9.56
C ARG A 91 14.08 9.69 -10.42
N THR A 92 13.23 10.25 -11.27
CA THR A 92 13.56 11.48 -12.01
C THR A 92 12.98 12.70 -11.30
N ASP A 93 11.75 13.08 -11.62
CA ASP A 93 11.02 14.20 -11.05
C ASP A 93 9.65 13.72 -10.55
N PHE A 94 9.22 14.22 -9.40
CA PHE A 94 7.84 14.01 -8.97
C PHE A 94 6.90 14.75 -9.94
N PRO A 95 5.94 14.05 -10.56
CA PRO A 95 4.95 14.70 -11.40
C PRO A 95 4.14 15.70 -10.55
N GLN A 96 3.56 16.72 -11.19
CA GLN A 96 2.54 17.51 -10.53
C GLN A 96 1.33 16.62 -10.25
N ILE A 97 1.04 16.39 -8.97
CA ILE A 97 -0.07 15.56 -8.52
C ILE A 97 -1.26 16.47 -8.24
N ASN A 98 -2.36 16.28 -8.97
CA ASN A 98 -3.62 16.97 -8.70
C ASN A 98 -4.55 16.13 -7.83
N VAL A 99 -5.58 16.76 -7.27
CA VAL A 99 -6.61 16.05 -6.48
C VAL A 99 -7.27 14.93 -7.28
N GLU A 100 -7.48 15.15 -8.57
CA GLU A 100 -8.07 14.15 -9.47
C GLU A 100 -7.20 12.89 -9.61
N ASP A 101 -5.87 13.04 -9.62
CA ASP A 101 -4.93 11.91 -9.69
C ASP A 101 -5.02 11.04 -8.43
N ILE A 102 -5.18 11.67 -7.26
CA ILE A 102 -5.37 10.97 -5.99
C ILE A 102 -6.69 10.20 -5.99
N VAL A 103 -7.78 10.85 -6.39
CA VAL A 103 -9.13 10.26 -6.40
C VAL A 103 -9.24 9.10 -7.40
N LYS A 104 -8.60 9.22 -8.57
CA LYS A 104 -8.61 8.19 -9.62
C LYS A 104 -7.51 7.14 -9.46
N SER A 105 -6.59 7.30 -8.49
CA SER A 105 -5.47 6.38 -8.32
C SER A 105 -5.95 4.99 -7.88
N ALA A 106 -5.88 4.03 -8.79
CA ALA A 106 -6.13 2.63 -8.48
C ALA A 106 -5.12 2.07 -7.45
N LEU A 107 -3.88 2.59 -7.44
CA LEU A 107 -2.86 2.24 -6.46
C LEU A 107 -3.21 2.77 -5.07
N PHE A 108 -3.63 4.02 -4.95
CA PHE A 108 -4.03 4.60 -3.66
C PHE A 108 -5.27 3.88 -3.12
N ALA A 109 -6.29 3.64 -3.96
CA ALA A 109 -7.47 2.86 -3.58
C ALA A 109 -7.12 1.43 -3.12
N ARG A 110 -6.07 0.83 -3.69
CA ARG A 110 -5.54 -0.47 -3.28
C ARG A 110 -4.88 -0.41 -1.89
N ILE A 111 -4.02 0.57 -1.65
CA ILE A 111 -3.34 0.76 -0.36
C ILE A 111 -4.38 1.00 0.76
N ARG A 112 -5.40 1.83 0.49
CA ARG A 112 -6.54 2.08 1.40
C ARG A 112 -7.33 0.81 1.77
N ARG A 113 -7.29 -0.24 0.95
CA ARG A 113 -7.89 -1.56 1.23
C ARG A 113 -6.94 -2.48 2.00
N GLY A 114 -5.80 -1.98 2.47
CA GLY A 114 -4.75 -2.75 3.15
C GLY A 114 -3.91 -3.62 2.21
N LYS A 115 -4.07 -3.49 0.89
CA LYS A 115 -3.29 -4.25 -0.08
C LYS A 115 -1.96 -3.56 -0.38
N ARG A 116 -0.87 -4.32 -0.43
CA ARG A 116 0.46 -3.77 -0.73
C ARG A 116 0.60 -3.39 -2.20
N PRO A 117 1.40 -2.35 -2.52
CA PRO A 117 1.84 -2.08 -3.87
C PRO A 117 2.46 -3.31 -4.54
N LEU A 118 2.20 -3.49 -5.83
CA LEU A 118 2.90 -4.49 -6.62
C LEU A 118 4.35 -4.02 -6.86
N PRO A 119 5.32 -4.95 -6.97
CA PRO A 119 6.72 -4.58 -7.14
C PRO A 119 7.05 -3.96 -8.51
N PHE A 120 6.13 -4.06 -9.47
CA PHE A 120 6.19 -3.39 -10.76
C PHE A 120 4.77 -3.06 -11.22
N PRO A 121 4.59 -2.16 -12.21
CA PRO A 121 3.26 -1.78 -12.68
C PRO A 121 2.50 -2.99 -13.23
N PRO A 122 1.24 -3.22 -12.82
CA PRO A 122 0.42 -4.28 -13.39
C PRO A 122 0.14 -4.01 -14.87
N PRO A 123 -0.33 -5.02 -15.62
CA PRO A 123 -0.92 -4.78 -16.94
C PRO A 123 -2.11 -3.82 -16.84
N THR A 124 -2.50 -3.22 -17.96
CA THR A 124 -3.67 -2.35 -18.03
C THR A 124 -4.81 -3.02 -18.78
N ARG A 125 -6.06 -2.77 -18.38
CA ARG A 125 -7.28 -3.08 -19.12
C ARG A 125 -7.90 -1.75 -19.53
N HIS A 126 -7.89 -1.45 -20.83
CA HIS A 126 -8.36 -0.18 -21.39
C HIS A 126 -7.73 1.06 -20.73
N GLY A 127 -6.41 1.03 -20.50
CA GLY A 127 -5.68 2.14 -19.87
C GLY A 127 -5.74 2.18 -18.35
N VAL A 128 -6.62 1.41 -17.72
CA VAL A 128 -6.75 1.33 -16.26
C VAL A 128 -5.95 0.14 -15.72
N PRO A 129 -5.32 0.24 -14.54
CA PRO A 129 -4.45 -0.82 -14.05
C PRO A 129 -5.22 -2.04 -13.58
N TRP A 130 -4.82 -3.21 -14.07
CA TRP A 130 -5.54 -4.46 -13.92
C TRP A 130 -4.88 -5.35 -12.86
N HIS A 131 -5.03 -4.95 -11.60
CA HIS A 131 -4.47 -5.68 -10.45
C HIS A 131 -5.02 -7.11 -10.34
N GLU A 132 -6.29 -7.32 -10.69
CA GLU A 132 -6.95 -8.64 -10.63
C GLU A 132 -6.27 -9.67 -11.52
N ALA A 133 -5.72 -9.27 -12.68
CA ALA A 133 -4.94 -10.19 -13.52
C ALA A 133 -3.68 -10.71 -12.81
N VAL A 134 -3.13 -9.99 -11.83
CA VAL A 134 -1.94 -10.42 -11.07
C VAL A 134 -2.33 -11.24 -9.84
N GLU A 135 -3.48 -10.93 -9.24
CA GLU A 135 -3.91 -11.50 -7.95
C GLU A 135 -4.82 -12.72 -8.08
N SER A 136 -5.56 -12.83 -9.18
CA SER A 136 -6.50 -13.92 -9.42
C SER A 136 -5.85 -15.03 -10.24
N ASP A 137 -6.19 -16.26 -9.90
CA ASP A 137 -5.89 -17.45 -10.72
C ASP A 137 -7.04 -17.79 -11.68
N GLU A 138 -8.13 -16.99 -11.65
CA GLU A 138 -9.25 -17.13 -12.56
C GLU A 138 -8.86 -16.76 -14.00
N ALA A 139 -9.59 -17.35 -14.93
CA ALA A 139 -9.47 -17.05 -16.34
C ALA A 139 -10.34 -15.83 -16.68
N PHE A 140 -9.80 -14.92 -17.49
CA PHE A 140 -10.47 -13.71 -17.90
C PHE A 140 -10.78 -13.76 -19.40
N ASP A 141 -12.02 -13.41 -19.75
CA ASP A 141 -12.36 -13.15 -21.15
C ASP A 141 -11.76 -11.81 -21.57
N VAL A 142 -11.01 -11.83 -22.66
CA VAL A 142 -10.24 -10.70 -23.16
C VAL A 142 -10.41 -10.54 -24.67
N ARG A 143 -10.24 -9.31 -25.15
CA ARG A 143 -9.87 -9.08 -26.54
C ARG A 143 -8.37 -9.05 -26.68
N ALA A 144 -7.84 -9.77 -27.65
CA ALA A 144 -6.42 -9.80 -27.89
C ALA A 144 -6.04 -10.06 -29.34
N GLU A 145 -4.90 -9.50 -29.71
CA GLU A 145 -4.28 -9.67 -31.02
C GLU A 145 -2.80 -10.03 -30.83
N ALA A 146 -2.38 -11.14 -31.42
CA ALA A 146 -0.97 -11.53 -31.46
C ALA A 146 -0.33 -11.01 -32.75
N THR A 147 0.77 -10.29 -32.60
CA THR A 147 1.57 -9.76 -33.72
C THR A 147 2.69 -10.74 -34.09
N ARG A 148 3.27 -10.57 -35.28
CA ARG A 148 4.38 -11.42 -35.75
C ARG A 148 5.69 -11.21 -34.98
N ASP A 149 5.82 -10.11 -34.23
CA ASP A 149 7.06 -9.71 -33.54
C ASP A 149 7.12 -10.21 -32.09
N ASN A 150 6.51 -11.37 -31.79
CA ASN A 150 6.40 -11.90 -30.43
C ASN A 150 5.80 -10.91 -29.42
N ARG A 151 4.83 -10.10 -29.85
CA ARG A 151 4.06 -9.20 -28.98
C ARG A 151 2.58 -9.50 -29.07
N ALA A 152 1.87 -9.28 -27.98
CA ALA A 152 0.43 -9.32 -27.93
C ALA A 152 -0.12 -7.96 -27.49
N ILE A 153 -1.27 -7.60 -28.02
CA ILE A 153 -2.09 -6.51 -27.52
C ILE A 153 -3.26 -7.17 -26.80
N ILE A 154 -3.40 -6.96 -25.50
CA ILE A 154 -4.47 -7.56 -24.69
C ILE A 154 -5.25 -6.45 -24.01
N GLU A 155 -6.54 -6.36 -24.26
CA GLU A 155 -7.45 -5.33 -23.73
C GLU A 155 -6.93 -3.90 -23.96
N GLY A 156 -6.27 -3.67 -25.10
CA GLY A 156 -5.66 -2.39 -25.46
C GLY A 156 -4.28 -2.12 -24.82
N CYS A 157 -3.72 -3.06 -24.06
CA CYS A 157 -2.37 -2.99 -23.54
C CYS A 157 -1.39 -3.64 -24.53
N ALA A 158 -0.46 -2.89 -25.10
CA ALA A 158 0.52 -3.39 -26.08
C ALA A 158 1.84 -3.90 -25.45
N GLU A 159 1.91 -3.93 -24.12
CA GLU A 159 3.12 -4.21 -23.36
C GLU A 159 3.31 -5.71 -23.08
N TRP A 160 2.50 -6.58 -23.69
CA TRP A 160 2.60 -8.03 -23.55
C TRP A 160 3.58 -8.62 -24.55
N GLN A 161 4.44 -9.50 -24.04
CA GLN A 161 5.44 -10.22 -24.81
C GLN A 161 5.00 -11.68 -24.90
N VAL A 162 5.11 -12.28 -26.09
CA VAL A 162 4.89 -13.70 -26.33
C VAL A 162 6.21 -14.42 -26.05
N ILE A 163 6.21 -15.26 -25.02
CA ILE A 163 7.36 -16.02 -24.54
C ILE A 163 7.46 -17.36 -25.26
N ASP A 164 6.32 -17.99 -25.52
CA ASP A 164 6.23 -19.28 -26.20
C ASP A 164 4.90 -19.43 -26.93
N SER A 165 4.84 -20.35 -27.90
CA SER A 165 3.64 -20.66 -28.67
C SER A 165 3.58 -22.16 -28.94
N VAL A 166 2.65 -22.85 -28.28
CA VAL A 166 2.47 -24.30 -28.39
C VAL A 166 1.05 -24.61 -28.85
N ALA A 167 0.92 -25.25 -30.01
CA ALA A 167 -0.36 -25.74 -30.54
C ALA A 167 -1.51 -24.70 -30.56
N GLY A 168 -1.20 -23.45 -30.92
CA GLY A 168 -2.17 -22.34 -30.97
C GLY A 168 -2.46 -21.67 -29.63
N THR A 169 -1.84 -22.14 -28.54
CA THR A 169 -1.85 -21.47 -27.24
C THR A 169 -0.58 -20.65 -27.06
N LEU A 170 -0.74 -19.38 -26.72
CA LEU A 170 0.37 -18.47 -26.49
C LEU A 170 0.68 -18.39 -24.99
N VAL A 171 1.96 -18.36 -24.64
CA VAL A 171 2.43 -18.00 -23.30
C VAL A 171 2.90 -16.56 -23.35
N VAL A 172 2.31 -15.70 -22.53
CA VAL A 172 2.58 -14.26 -22.55
C VAL A 172 3.01 -13.74 -21.18
N GLN A 173 3.79 -12.67 -21.18
CA GLN A 173 4.24 -11.98 -19.98
C GLN A 173 4.20 -10.47 -20.19
N HIS A 174 3.72 -9.73 -19.19
CA HIS A 174 3.66 -8.27 -19.26
C HIS A 174 5.03 -7.65 -19.01
N ARG A 175 5.57 -6.92 -19.99
CA ARG A 175 6.89 -6.24 -19.93
C ARG A 175 8.07 -7.16 -19.57
N GLY A 176 7.96 -8.46 -19.81
CA GLY A 176 8.97 -9.44 -19.39
C GLY A 176 9.10 -9.54 -17.86
N LYS A 177 8.06 -9.18 -17.10
CA LYS A 177 8.04 -9.20 -15.63
C LYS A 177 6.81 -9.93 -15.12
N GLY A 178 6.95 -10.56 -13.97
CA GLY A 178 5.84 -11.14 -13.25
C GLY A 178 5.38 -12.51 -13.75
N PRO A 179 4.15 -12.91 -13.40
CA PRO A 179 3.63 -14.23 -13.75
C PRO A 179 3.58 -14.44 -15.26
N LEU A 180 3.66 -15.70 -15.67
CA LEU A 180 3.31 -16.10 -17.02
C LEU A 180 1.81 -16.30 -17.14
N TYR A 181 1.29 -16.07 -18.33
CA TYR A 181 -0.11 -16.23 -18.64
C TYR A 181 -0.29 -17.10 -19.87
N ARG A 182 -1.31 -17.93 -19.84
CA ARG A 182 -1.81 -18.65 -21.00
C ARG A 182 -2.85 -17.78 -21.70
N LEU A 183 -2.63 -17.50 -22.98
CA LEU A 183 -3.56 -16.80 -23.85
C LEU A 183 -4.06 -17.77 -24.93
N MET A 184 -5.37 -17.99 -24.96
CA MET A 184 -6.06 -18.77 -25.99
C MET A 184 -6.93 -17.83 -26.80
N LEU A 185 -6.72 -17.76 -28.11
CA LEU A 185 -7.47 -16.87 -29.00
C LEU A 185 -8.47 -17.67 -29.84
N ASP A 186 -9.66 -17.10 -30.03
CA ASP A 186 -10.53 -17.44 -31.14
C ASP A 186 -10.06 -16.72 -32.40
N GLY A 187 -10.44 -17.23 -33.58
CA GLY A 187 -10.07 -16.62 -34.86
C GLY A 187 -10.64 -15.21 -35.10
N ASN A 188 -11.43 -14.68 -34.15
CA ASN A 188 -12.08 -13.38 -34.22
C ASN A 188 -11.45 -12.34 -33.26
N GLY A 189 -10.35 -12.70 -32.58
CA GLY A 189 -9.63 -11.80 -31.68
C GLY A 189 -10.24 -11.69 -30.27
N ASN A 190 -11.21 -12.52 -29.90
CA ASN A 190 -11.54 -12.74 -28.50
C ASN A 190 -10.72 -13.91 -27.97
N GLY A 191 -10.57 -14.00 -26.66
CA GLY A 191 -9.82 -15.08 -26.07
C GLY A 191 -9.96 -15.15 -24.57
N THR A 192 -9.23 -16.09 -24.01
CA THR A 192 -9.16 -16.31 -22.56
C THR A 192 -7.72 -16.15 -22.11
N LEU A 193 -7.51 -15.28 -21.12
CA LEU A 193 -6.24 -15.07 -20.45
C LEU A 193 -6.28 -15.71 -19.05
N GLN A 194 -5.38 -16.63 -18.77
CA GLN A 194 -5.30 -17.28 -17.46
C GLN A 194 -3.88 -17.26 -16.93
N ARG A 195 -3.71 -16.89 -15.66
CA ARG A 195 -2.42 -16.95 -14.98
C ARG A 195 -1.93 -18.40 -14.89
N GLN A 196 -0.66 -18.64 -15.20
CA GLN A 196 -0.05 -19.95 -15.02
C GLN A 196 0.37 -20.16 -13.56
N PRO A 197 0.22 -21.38 -13.02
CA PRO A 197 0.77 -21.70 -11.72
C PRO A 197 2.31 -21.59 -11.75
N ALA A 198 2.90 -21.40 -10.57
CA ALA A 198 4.35 -21.40 -10.43
C ALA A 198 4.95 -22.71 -10.96
N SER A 199 5.87 -22.59 -11.92
CA SER A 199 6.60 -23.71 -12.53
C SER A 199 7.93 -23.99 -11.84
N LEU A 200 8.44 -23.03 -11.08
CA LEU A 200 9.70 -23.12 -10.35
C LEU A 200 9.45 -23.31 -8.86
N THR A 201 10.36 -24.04 -8.22
CA THR A 201 10.38 -24.21 -6.77
C THR A 201 11.70 -23.67 -6.21
N ARG A 202 11.62 -22.93 -5.11
CA ARG A 202 12.78 -22.50 -4.32
C ARG A 202 12.58 -22.85 -2.85
N ARG A 203 13.67 -23.09 -2.14
CA ARG A 203 13.63 -23.46 -0.72
C ARG A 203 13.98 -22.27 0.14
N ILE A 204 13.22 -22.11 1.22
CA ILE A 204 13.53 -21.18 2.30
C ILE A 204 13.85 -22.00 3.55
N PHE A 205 15.05 -21.80 4.08
CA PHE A 205 15.57 -22.49 5.26
C PHE A 205 15.38 -21.65 6.50
N ARG A 206 14.97 -22.33 7.58
CA ARG A 206 15.12 -21.81 8.94
C ARG A 206 16.44 -22.31 9.51
N GLN A 207 17.29 -21.39 9.95
CA GLN A 207 18.53 -21.69 10.65
C GLN A 207 18.49 -21.08 12.05
N GLU A 208 18.79 -21.89 13.08
CA GLU A 208 18.86 -21.43 14.46
C GLU A 208 20.28 -21.55 15.01
N ARG A 209 20.81 -20.44 15.53
CA ARG A 209 22.12 -20.40 16.18
C ARG A 209 22.05 -19.50 17.40
N ALA A 210 22.43 -20.04 18.57
CA ALA A 210 22.43 -19.30 19.83
C ALA A 210 21.09 -18.58 20.13
N ASN A 211 19.95 -19.26 19.92
CA ASN A 211 18.58 -18.74 20.05
C ASN A 211 18.21 -17.61 19.08
N ILE A 212 19.04 -17.33 18.07
CA ILE A 212 18.71 -16.40 16.99
C ILE A 212 18.26 -17.22 15.79
N VAL A 213 17.06 -16.90 15.30
CA VAL A 213 16.47 -17.50 14.11
C VAL A 213 16.79 -16.63 12.90
N ALA A 214 17.40 -17.23 11.89
CA ALA A 214 17.63 -16.64 10.57
C ALA A 214 16.85 -17.42 9.50
N TRP A 215 16.37 -16.68 8.50
CA TRP A 215 15.71 -17.25 7.32
C TRP A 215 16.59 -17.02 6.10
N LEU A 216 16.81 -18.06 5.30
CA LEU A 216 17.71 -18.02 4.13
C LEU A 216 16.97 -18.56 2.90
N LEU A 217 17.00 -17.82 1.79
CA LEU A 217 16.53 -18.30 0.49
C LEU A 217 17.69 -18.99 -0.25
N GLU A 218 17.48 -20.23 -0.68
CA GLU A 218 18.39 -20.88 -1.63
C GLU A 218 18.13 -20.37 -3.05
N TRP A 219 19.19 -19.86 -3.67
CA TRP A 219 19.13 -19.35 -5.03
C TRP A 219 20.21 -19.98 -5.90
N PRO A 220 19.87 -20.54 -7.08
CA PRO A 220 20.86 -21.06 -8.01
C PRO A 220 21.66 -19.91 -8.62
N LYS A 221 22.97 -20.09 -8.69
CA LYS A 221 23.89 -19.22 -9.43
C LYS A 221 24.00 -19.70 -10.87
N ASP A 222 24.49 -18.82 -11.74
CA ASP A 222 24.73 -19.13 -13.16
C ASP A 222 25.78 -20.24 -13.36
N ASP A 223 26.68 -20.43 -12.38
CA ASP A 223 27.70 -21.49 -12.37
C ASP A 223 27.17 -22.86 -11.91
N GLY A 224 25.87 -22.98 -11.63
CA GLY A 224 25.23 -24.18 -11.11
C GLY A 224 25.40 -24.37 -9.60
N GLY A 225 26.12 -23.48 -8.92
CA GLY A 225 26.19 -23.45 -7.46
C GLY A 225 24.92 -22.91 -6.81
N ILE A 226 24.81 -23.07 -5.49
CA ILE A 226 23.71 -22.49 -4.71
C ILE A 226 24.28 -21.37 -3.84
N THR A 227 23.61 -20.22 -3.82
CA THR A 227 23.85 -19.15 -2.86
C THR A 227 22.73 -19.08 -1.84
N GLN A 228 23.06 -18.67 -0.63
CA GLN A 228 22.09 -18.41 0.43
C GLN A 228 21.90 -16.91 0.58
N VAL A 229 20.66 -16.45 0.38
CA VAL A 229 20.28 -15.04 0.50
C VAL A 229 19.60 -14.83 1.86
N PRO A 230 20.14 -13.98 2.73
CA PRO A 230 19.52 -13.71 4.03
C PRO A 230 18.21 -12.93 3.87
N LEU A 231 17.14 -13.43 4.50
CA LEU A 231 15.82 -12.82 4.50
C LEU A 231 15.58 -12.11 5.84
N ARG A 232 15.16 -10.85 5.78
CA ARG A 232 14.81 -10.03 6.96
C ARG A 232 13.42 -10.42 7.49
N ALA A 233 13.34 -11.58 8.13
CA ALA A 233 12.09 -12.15 8.58
C ALA A 233 12.16 -12.69 10.00
N ALA A 234 11.05 -12.55 10.73
CA ALA A 234 10.88 -13.12 12.07
C ALA A 234 10.10 -14.46 12.04
N ASN A 235 9.33 -14.70 10.99
CA ASN A 235 8.47 -15.87 10.81
C ASN A 235 8.40 -16.28 9.33
N TRP A 236 7.76 -17.41 9.05
CA TRP A 236 7.62 -17.95 7.68
C TRP A 236 6.96 -16.98 6.71
N GLU A 237 5.82 -16.41 7.09
CA GLU A 237 5.05 -15.49 6.23
C GLU A 237 5.90 -14.26 5.82
N ARG A 238 6.66 -13.69 6.76
CA ARG A 238 7.60 -12.59 6.46
C ARG A 238 8.76 -13.06 5.59
N ALA A 239 9.24 -14.29 5.76
CA ALA A 239 10.32 -14.84 4.95
C ALA A 239 9.88 -15.01 3.50
N GLU A 240 8.68 -15.55 3.28
CA GLU A 240 8.09 -15.68 1.95
C GLU A 240 7.89 -14.32 1.27
N ASN A 241 7.33 -13.34 1.99
CA ASN A 241 7.16 -11.97 1.47
C ASN A 241 8.50 -11.31 1.11
N GLU A 242 9.53 -11.46 1.96
CA GLU A 242 10.86 -10.89 1.68
C GLU A 242 11.55 -11.62 0.51
N ALA A 243 11.35 -12.93 0.37
CA ALA A 243 11.84 -13.69 -0.77
C ALA A 243 11.17 -13.23 -2.07
N GLN A 244 9.84 -13.06 -2.07
CA GLN A 244 9.10 -12.49 -3.21
C GLN A 244 9.61 -11.10 -3.58
N ARG A 245 9.83 -10.23 -2.59
CA ARG A 245 10.41 -8.89 -2.80
C ARG A 245 11.80 -8.96 -3.40
N TRP A 246 12.66 -9.83 -2.87
CA TRP A 246 14.02 -10.00 -3.38
C TRP A 246 14.02 -10.46 -4.84
N VAL A 247 13.17 -11.43 -5.19
CA VAL A 247 12.97 -11.89 -6.58
C VAL A 247 12.49 -10.74 -7.45
N ALA A 248 11.51 -9.96 -7.01
CA ALA A 248 10.99 -8.86 -7.81
C ALA A 248 12.03 -7.78 -8.13
N LEU A 249 13.02 -7.58 -7.24
CA LEU A 249 14.09 -6.60 -7.43
C LEU A 249 15.26 -7.12 -8.28
N ARG A 250 15.56 -8.42 -8.21
CA ARG A 250 16.77 -9.02 -8.83
C ARG A 250 16.48 -9.86 -10.07
N HIS A 251 15.31 -10.49 -10.10
CA HIS A 251 14.84 -11.42 -11.14
C HIS A 251 13.35 -11.16 -11.42
N PRO A 252 12.98 -9.94 -11.85
CA PRO A 252 11.58 -9.54 -12.02
C PRO A 252 10.84 -10.42 -13.05
N ASP A 253 11.56 -11.00 -13.99
CA ASP A 253 11.10 -11.96 -14.98
C ASP A 253 10.63 -13.28 -14.37
N LEU A 254 11.07 -13.65 -13.17
CA LEU A 254 10.67 -14.86 -12.45
C LEU A 254 9.62 -14.60 -11.35
N TYR A 255 9.26 -13.34 -11.10
CA TYR A 255 8.32 -13.00 -10.05
C TYR A 255 6.96 -13.68 -10.27
N GLY A 256 6.39 -14.30 -9.23
CA GLY A 256 5.10 -14.99 -9.34
C GLY A 256 5.14 -16.31 -10.12
N GLN A 257 6.32 -16.77 -10.54
CA GLN A 257 6.55 -18.09 -11.16
C GLN A 257 7.22 -19.08 -10.19
N ILE A 258 7.57 -18.61 -8.99
CA ILE A 258 8.27 -19.38 -7.96
C ILE A 258 7.32 -19.72 -6.82
N ARG A 259 7.24 -21.01 -6.49
CA ARG A 259 6.66 -21.52 -5.24
C ARG A 259 7.78 -21.71 -4.22
N TYR A 260 7.53 -21.31 -2.97
CA TYR A 260 8.49 -21.47 -1.89
C TYR A 260 8.17 -22.70 -1.04
N GLU A 261 9.17 -23.55 -0.83
CA GLU A 261 9.08 -24.71 0.05
C GLU A 261 9.79 -24.42 1.36
N ARG A 262 9.13 -24.76 2.47
CA ARG A 262 9.73 -24.67 3.80
C ARG A 262 10.68 -25.84 4.01
N SER A 263 11.91 -25.52 4.37
CA SER A 263 12.90 -26.50 4.81
C SER A 263 13.44 -26.10 6.18
N GLU A 264 13.68 -27.11 7.03
CA GLU A 264 14.33 -26.94 8.32
C GLU A 264 15.73 -27.54 8.21
N ALA A 265 16.73 -26.77 8.64
CA ALA A 265 18.12 -27.21 8.71
C ALA A 265 18.43 -27.86 10.06
#